data_AF-A0A482WRJ8-F1
#
_entry.id   AF-A0A482WRJ8-F1
#
_cell.length_a   1.000
_cell.length_b   1.000
_cell.length_c   1.000
_cell.angle_alpha   90.00
_cell.angle_beta   90.00
_cell.angle_gamma   90.00
#
_symmetry.space_group_name_H-M   'P 1'
#
loop_
_entity.id
_entity.type
_entity.pdbx_description
1 polymer ?
#
loop_
_entity_poly.entity_id
_entity_poly.type
_entity_poly.pdbx_seq_one_letter_code
_entity_poly.pdbx_strand_id
1 'polypeptide(L)'
;MLNVRLVGELQVPAVSRTQKIHNVRVALKGYTEHTGNELENGVTAQDIVNGHREKMLSLVWQLCNIREQQAVNVLIGFWRRNADMIKLRMHFHQQRHAAQLIQKWWRRTVIKRIVASLAVVSGDRLRQAFIRMRRAAIVIQRRWRAITAMRVYRERMLQLKEAALLVFFTKRRAAILKMRTDRDNFLRMKSAAIFIQRATRRRLAIQDNNLQEIAQQQRSYYQQLRATTILLQRRWRSLRVQKKNVARRGQQARIENAAVIIQRRWRASALMERDRTAFKNLKTAVKVISERRRSNERLDLDLFNLGLPADLLRKTQPIAIQEKSTKPSDRVASPERIEFGDSAIVGHTNSTTVTKASRRPEDSGALVGQPDSTEGADSG
;
A
#
# COMPACT_ATOMS: atom_id res chain seq x y z
N MET A 1 -70.62 -129.89 22.26
CA MET A 1 -71.97 -129.66 21.70
C MET A 1 -72.92 -130.64 22.36
N LEU A 2 -74.24 -130.37 22.41
CA LEU A 2 -75.21 -131.42 22.73
C LEU A 2 -75.16 -132.48 21.62
N ASN A 3 -74.91 -133.74 21.98
CA ASN A 3 -74.89 -134.83 21.01
C ASN A 3 -76.34 -135.18 20.64
N VAL A 4 -76.80 -134.66 19.49
CA VAL A 4 -78.21 -134.72 19.04
C VAL A 4 -78.74 -136.16 19.00
N ARG A 5 -77.88 -137.17 18.77
CA ARG A 5 -78.26 -138.59 18.77
C ARG A 5 -78.86 -139.05 20.10
N LEU A 6 -78.25 -138.66 21.23
CA LEU A 6 -78.70 -139.06 22.57
C LEU A 6 -80.06 -138.46 22.95
N VAL A 7 -80.46 -137.34 22.32
CA VAL A 7 -81.78 -136.72 22.58
C VAL A 7 -82.90 -137.57 22.00
N GLY A 8 -82.65 -138.28 20.89
CA GLY A 8 -83.63 -139.18 20.25
C GLY A 8 -83.86 -140.51 20.98
N GLU A 9 -82.99 -140.88 21.92
CA GLU A 9 -83.11 -142.13 22.70
C GLU A 9 -83.95 -141.97 24.00
N LEU A 10 -84.44 -140.75 24.28
CA LEU A 10 -85.17 -140.42 25.50
C LEU A 10 -86.68 -140.70 25.40
N GLN A 11 -87.23 -141.34 26.42
CA GLN A 11 -88.67 -141.59 26.57
C GLN A 11 -89.35 -140.37 27.22
N VAL A 12 -90.29 -139.75 26.51
CA VAL A 12 -90.97 -138.51 26.91
C VAL A 12 -92.49 -138.65 26.68
N PRO A 13 -93.37 -138.21 27.60
CA PRO A 13 -93.07 -137.62 28.91
C PRO A 13 -92.60 -138.68 29.91
N ALA A 14 -91.54 -138.37 30.68
CA ALA A 14 -90.94 -139.27 31.66
C ALA A 14 -91.73 -139.31 32.99
N VAL A 15 -92.99 -139.73 32.93
CA VAL A 15 -93.90 -139.75 34.08
C VAL A 15 -93.55 -140.92 35.02
N SER A 16 -93.39 -142.12 34.47
CA SER A 16 -93.12 -143.33 35.24
C SER A 16 -91.68 -143.43 35.74
N ARG A 17 -91.48 -144.17 36.84
CA ARG A 17 -90.14 -144.51 37.37
C ARG A 17 -89.27 -145.23 36.32
N THR A 18 -89.86 -146.11 35.52
CA THR A 18 -89.14 -146.88 34.49
C THR A 18 -88.61 -145.99 33.36
N GLN A 19 -89.42 -145.05 32.85
CA GLN A 19 -88.98 -144.05 31.86
C GLN A 19 -87.85 -143.16 32.40
N LYS A 20 -87.93 -142.74 33.67
CA LYS A 20 -86.86 -141.97 34.32
C LYS A 20 -85.56 -142.78 34.42
N ILE A 21 -85.63 -144.06 34.79
CA ILE A 21 -84.44 -144.95 34.84
C ILE A 21 -83.85 -145.16 33.44
N HIS A 22 -84.68 -145.31 32.40
CA HIS A 22 -84.21 -145.38 31.01
C HIS A 22 -83.48 -144.11 30.58
N ASN A 23 -84.10 -142.94 30.78
CA ASN A 23 -83.51 -141.65 30.38
C ASN A 23 -82.20 -141.34 31.11
N VAL A 24 -82.12 -141.65 32.41
CA VAL A 24 -80.87 -141.51 33.16
C VAL A 24 -79.83 -142.52 32.69
N ARG A 25 -80.20 -143.75 32.30
CA ARG A 25 -79.27 -144.73 31.72
C ARG A 25 -78.70 -144.24 30.37
N VAL A 26 -79.52 -143.64 29.51
CA VAL A 26 -79.07 -143.00 28.25
C VAL A 26 -78.09 -141.86 28.54
N ALA A 27 -78.40 -140.99 29.50
CA ALA A 27 -77.51 -139.89 29.89
C ALA A 27 -76.17 -140.38 30.45
N LEU A 28 -76.17 -141.41 31.31
CA LEU A 28 -74.96 -142.03 31.85
C LEU A 28 -74.11 -142.71 30.77
N LYS A 29 -74.74 -143.43 29.82
CA LYS A 29 -74.07 -144.04 28.66
C LYS A 29 -73.39 -142.97 27.77
N GLY A 30 -74.11 -141.88 27.50
CA GLY A 30 -73.56 -140.75 26.74
C GLY A 30 -72.41 -140.03 27.47
N TYR A 31 -72.43 -140.01 28.80
CA TYR A 31 -71.32 -139.53 29.62
C TYR A 31 -70.09 -140.45 29.50
N THR A 32 -70.25 -141.78 29.62
CA THR A 32 -69.12 -142.72 29.48
C THR A 32 -68.53 -142.70 28.06
N GLU A 33 -69.37 -142.57 27.03
CA GLU A 33 -68.94 -142.45 25.63
C GLU A 33 -68.16 -141.16 25.33
N HIS A 34 -68.56 -140.02 25.90
CA HIS A 34 -67.86 -138.74 25.66
C HIS A 34 -66.57 -138.62 26.50
N THR A 35 -66.48 -139.30 27.63
CA THR A 35 -65.34 -139.18 28.56
C THR A 35 -64.30 -140.28 28.39
N GLY A 36 -64.69 -141.46 27.90
CA GLY A 36 -63.85 -142.65 27.86
C GLY A 36 -63.67 -143.35 29.21
N ASN A 37 -64.30 -142.83 30.28
CA ASN A 37 -64.15 -143.31 31.64
C ASN A 37 -65.42 -144.02 32.12
N GLU A 38 -65.26 -145.06 32.94
CA GLU A 38 -66.37 -145.69 33.66
C GLU A 38 -66.85 -144.82 34.84
N LEU A 39 -68.06 -145.12 35.34
CA LEU A 39 -68.65 -144.43 36.49
C LEU A 39 -68.16 -145.06 37.80
N GLU A 40 -67.25 -144.36 38.49
CA GLU A 40 -66.72 -144.79 39.79
C GLU A 40 -67.87 -145.00 40.80
N ASN A 41 -67.66 -145.87 41.80
CA ASN A 41 -68.61 -146.16 42.89
C ASN A 41 -69.96 -146.79 42.45
N GLY A 42 -70.03 -147.36 41.24
CA GLY A 42 -71.17 -148.19 40.82
C GLY A 42 -72.50 -147.43 40.77
N VAL A 43 -72.46 -146.19 40.25
CA VAL A 43 -73.63 -145.32 40.10
C VAL A 43 -74.55 -145.86 39.00
N THR A 44 -75.65 -146.50 39.37
CA THR A 44 -76.67 -146.93 38.39
C THR A 44 -77.76 -145.86 38.21
N ALA A 45 -78.44 -145.91 37.07
CA ALA A 45 -79.61 -145.07 36.83
C ALA A 45 -80.75 -145.30 37.83
N GLN A 46 -80.82 -146.47 38.47
CA GLN A 46 -81.78 -146.77 39.53
C GLN A 46 -81.43 -146.08 40.86
N ASP A 47 -80.14 -145.99 41.21
CA ASP A 47 -79.70 -145.29 42.43
C ASP A 47 -80.07 -143.80 42.38
N ILE A 48 -79.85 -143.17 41.22
CA ILE A 48 -80.15 -141.75 40.98
C ILE A 48 -81.67 -141.49 41.07
N VAL A 49 -82.49 -142.28 40.36
CA VAL A 49 -83.95 -142.11 40.37
C VAL A 49 -84.58 -142.46 41.72
N ASN A 50 -83.91 -143.28 42.54
CA ASN A 50 -84.29 -143.55 43.93
C ASN A 50 -83.74 -142.51 44.93
N GLY A 51 -82.93 -141.54 44.52
CA GLY A 51 -82.40 -140.48 45.38
C GLY A 51 -81.27 -140.91 46.34
N HIS A 52 -80.48 -141.93 45.98
CA HIS A 52 -79.41 -142.43 46.85
C HIS A 52 -78.23 -141.43 46.94
N ARG A 53 -78.10 -140.77 48.10
CA ARG A 53 -77.29 -139.55 48.30
C ARG A 53 -75.82 -139.67 47.88
N GLU A 54 -75.12 -140.71 48.32
CA GLU A 54 -73.67 -140.86 48.10
C GLU A 54 -73.34 -140.99 46.61
N LYS A 55 -74.08 -141.85 45.90
CA LYS A 55 -73.93 -142.04 44.45
C LYS A 55 -74.30 -140.77 43.65
N MET A 56 -75.28 -139.99 44.10
CA MET A 56 -75.58 -138.69 43.48
C MET A 56 -74.45 -137.68 43.68
N LEU A 57 -73.84 -137.62 44.87
CA LEU A 57 -72.68 -136.75 45.14
C LEU A 57 -71.45 -137.17 44.32
N SER A 58 -71.18 -138.48 44.22
CA SER A 58 -70.11 -139.03 43.38
C SER A 58 -70.26 -138.61 41.91
N LEU A 59 -71.49 -138.71 41.36
CA LEU A 59 -71.78 -138.29 39.99
C LEU A 59 -71.60 -136.77 39.78
N VAL A 60 -72.06 -135.94 40.73
CA VAL A 60 -71.89 -134.48 40.65
C VAL A 60 -70.41 -134.09 40.70
N TRP A 61 -69.61 -134.73 41.55
CA TRP A 61 -68.17 -134.51 41.62
C TRP A 61 -67.46 -134.84 40.29
N GLN A 62 -67.76 -136.01 39.71
CA GLN A 62 -67.24 -136.44 38.42
C GLN A 62 -67.61 -135.46 37.29
N LEU A 63 -68.87 -135.01 37.23
CA LEU A 63 -69.34 -134.01 36.25
C LEU A 63 -68.62 -132.65 36.39
N CYS A 64 -68.35 -132.20 37.62
CA CYS A 64 -67.54 -131.00 37.89
C CYS A 64 -66.11 -131.16 37.36
N ASN A 65 -65.43 -132.24 37.72
CA ASN A 65 -64.04 -132.50 37.32
C ASN A 65 -63.86 -132.46 35.79
N ILE A 66 -64.79 -133.08 35.03
CA ILE A 66 -64.73 -133.07 33.57
C ILE A 66 -64.94 -131.67 32.98
N ARG A 67 -65.84 -130.87 33.55
CA ARG A 67 -66.04 -129.47 33.13
C ARG A 67 -64.77 -128.63 33.36
N GLU A 68 -64.07 -128.84 34.47
CA GLU A 68 -62.80 -128.17 34.76
C GLU A 68 -61.68 -128.63 33.83
N GLN A 69 -61.53 -129.93 33.60
CA GLN A 69 -60.57 -130.47 32.63
C GLN A 69 -60.84 -129.98 31.21
N GLN A 70 -62.10 -129.82 30.79
CA GLN A 70 -62.44 -129.21 29.50
C GLN A 70 -62.03 -127.73 29.44
N ALA A 71 -62.25 -126.95 30.50
CA ALA A 71 -61.81 -125.55 30.57
C ALA A 71 -60.27 -125.42 30.51
N VAL A 72 -59.55 -126.27 31.24
CA VAL A 72 -58.08 -126.35 31.21
C VAL A 72 -57.59 -126.71 29.80
N ASN A 73 -58.19 -127.70 29.15
CA ASN A 73 -57.81 -128.10 27.79
C ASN A 73 -58.11 -127.00 26.74
N VAL A 74 -59.21 -126.24 26.89
CA VAL A 74 -59.48 -125.06 26.05
C VAL A 74 -58.42 -123.98 26.25
N LEU A 75 -58.01 -123.71 27.50
CA LEU A 75 -56.97 -122.73 27.83
C LEU A 75 -55.60 -123.15 27.26
N ILE A 76 -55.15 -124.38 27.55
CA ILE A 76 -53.89 -124.94 27.04
C ILE A 76 -53.92 -124.98 25.51
N GLY A 77 -55.03 -125.41 24.90
CA GLY A 77 -55.21 -125.41 23.45
C GLY A 77 -55.19 -124.02 22.83
N PHE A 78 -55.68 -122.99 23.51
CA PHE A 78 -55.54 -121.59 23.10
C PHE A 78 -54.08 -121.12 23.17
N TRP A 79 -53.38 -121.36 24.28
CA TRP A 79 -51.97 -120.97 24.43
C TRP A 79 -51.07 -121.68 23.44
N ARG A 80 -51.22 -123.00 23.24
CA ARG A 80 -50.43 -123.77 22.26
C ARG A 80 -50.63 -123.26 20.83
N ARG A 81 -51.87 -123.00 20.40
CA ARG A 81 -52.16 -122.46 19.05
C ARG A 81 -51.64 -121.04 18.83
N ASN A 82 -51.57 -120.21 19.89
CA ASN A 82 -51.11 -118.82 19.79
C ASN A 82 -49.63 -118.63 20.13
N ALA A 83 -48.92 -119.65 20.64
CA ALA A 83 -47.57 -119.53 21.18
C ALA A 83 -46.59 -118.86 20.19
N ASP A 84 -46.58 -119.30 18.93
CA ASP A 84 -45.66 -118.77 17.93
C ASP A 84 -46.05 -117.38 17.41
N MET A 85 -47.36 -117.07 17.39
CA MET A 85 -47.84 -115.71 17.13
C MET A 85 -47.47 -114.74 18.27
N ILE A 86 -47.48 -115.22 19.52
CA ILE A 86 -47.03 -114.43 20.68
C ILE A 86 -45.51 -114.20 20.61
N LYS A 87 -44.71 -115.24 20.31
CA LYS A 87 -43.25 -115.10 20.06
C LYS A 87 -42.97 -114.10 18.95
N LEU A 88 -43.66 -114.22 17.81
CA LEU A 88 -43.50 -113.34 16.65
C LEU A 88 -43.88 -111.89 16.97
N ARG A 89 -44.98 -111.65 17.69
CA ARG A 89 -45.36 -110.32 18.17
C ARG A 89 -44.32 -109.74 19.12
N MET A 90 -43.75 -110.54 20.02
CA MET A 90 -42.69 -110.09 20.94
C MET A 90 -41.40 -109.74 20.18
N HIS A 91 -40.95 -110.57 19.23
CA HIS A 91 -39.82 -110.27 18.35
C HIS A 91 -40.03 -108.98 17.54
N PHE A 92 -41.22 -108.80 16.96
CA PHE A 92 -41.56 -107.56 16.24
C PHE A 92 -41.52 -106.33 17.15
N HIS A 93 -42.02 -106.42 18.39
CA HIS A 93 -41.94 -105.32 19.35
C HIS A 93 -40.50 -105.02 19.79
N GLN A 94 -39.67 -106.04 20.00
CA GLN A 94 -38.24 -105.88 20.29
C GLN A 94 -37.49 -105.20 19.14
N GLN A 95 -37.69 -105.65 17.89
CA GLN A 95 -37.09 -105.04 16.70
C GLN A 95 -37.57 -103.59 16.50
N ARG A 96 -38.88 -103.33 16.63
CA ARG A 96 -39.46 -101.98 16.56
C ARG A 96 -38.89 -101.06 17.63
N HIS A 97 -38.73 -101.55 18.87
CA HIS A 97 -38.15 -100.77 19.96
C HIS A 97 -36.67 -100.46 19.70
N ALA A 98 -35.88 -101.43 19.24
CA ALA A 98 -34.48 -101.22 18.86
C ALA A 98 -34.35 -100.15 17.74
N ALA A 99 -35.18 -100.24 16.70
CA ALA A 99 -35.24 -99.22 15.64
C ALA A 99 -35.61 -97.83 16.17
N GLN A 100 -36.57 -97.73 17.10
CA GLN A 100 -36.93 -96.47 17.77
C GLN A 100 -35.78 -95.90 18.60
N LEU A 101 -35.00 -96.72 19.29
CA LEU A 101 -33.80 -96.27 20.03
C LEU A 101 -32.73 -95.72 19.08
N ILE A 102 -32.45 -96.42 17.98
CA ILE A 102 -31.50 -95.98 16.94
C ILE A 102 -31.96 -94.64 16.33
N GLN A 103 -33.24 -94.50 15.97
CA GLN A 103 -33.80 -93.24 15.47
C GLN A 103 -33.70 -92.10 16.50
N LYS A 104 -33.97 -92.38 17.79
CA LYS A 104 -33.89 -91.40 18.89
C LYS A 104 -32.44 -90.95 19.14
N TRP A 105 -31.48 -91.87 19.03
CA TRP A 105 -30.04 -91.56 19.09
C TRP A 105 -29.60 -90.73 17.88
N TRP A 106 -29.94 -91.15 16.66
CA TRP A 106 -29.54 -90.46 15.43
C TRP A 106 -30.08 -89.02 15.38
N ARG A 107 -31.37 -88.82 15.68
CA ARG A 107 -31.98 -87.48 15.76
C ARG A 107 -31.27 -86.58 16.77
N ARG A 108 -30.93 -87.10 17.96
CA ARG A 108 -30.15 -86.35 18.97
C ARG A 108 -28.76 -85.96 18.44
N THR A 109 -28.06 -86.86 17.75
CA THR A 109 -26.74 -86.60 17.17
C THR A 109 -26.78 -85.56 16.05
N VAL A 110 -27.78 -85.62 15.17
CA VAL A 110 -27.99 -84.63 14.09
C VAL A 110 -28.29 -83.24 14.67
N ILE A 111 -29.22 -83.15 15.63
CA ILE A 111 -29.55 -81.87 16.29
C ILE A 111 -28.32 -81.27 16.98
N LYS A 112 -27.51 -82.08 17.69
CA LYS A 112 -26.26 -81.60 18.30
C LYS A 112 -25.28 -81.01 17.26
N ARG A 113 -25.13 -81.66 16.09
CA ARG A 113 -24.26 -81.16 15.00
C ARG A 113 -24.78 -79.83 14.42
N ILE A 114 -26.09 -79.71 14.18
CA ILE A 114 -26.70 -78.48 13.67
C ILE A 114 -26.52 -77.32 14.67
N VAL A 115 -26.82 -77.55 15.95
CA VAL A 115 -26.63 -76.54 17.01
C VAL A 115 -25.16 -76.12 17.14
N ALA A 116 -24.21 -77.06 17.05
CA ALA A 116 -22.78 -76.75 17.09
C ALA A 116 -22.35 -75.87 15.89
N SER A 117 -22.77 -76.19 14.67
CA SER A 117 -22.46 -75.36 13.49
C SER A 117 -23.10 -73.96 13.56
N LEU A 118 -24.33 -73.86 14.07
CA LEU A 118 -25.01 -72.58 14.26
C LEU A 118 -24.34 -71.73 15.37
N ALA A 119 -23.84 -72.36 16.43
CA ALA A 119 -23.07 -71.70 17.49
C ALA A 119 -21.74 -71.13 16.96
N VAL A 120 -21.02 -71.87 16.11
CA VAL A 120 -19.81 -71.36 15.43
C VAL A 120 -20.15 -70.16 14.52
N VAL A 121 -21.15 -70.29 13.64
CA VAL A 121 -21.55 -69.22 12.72
C VAL A 121 -22.05 -67.97 13.43
N SER A 122 -22.76 -68.10 14.56
CA SER A 122 -23.19 -66.95 15.36
C SER A 122 -22.04 -66.32 16.15
N GLY A 123 -21.11 -67.11 16.70
CA GLY A 123 -19.88 -66.63 17.31
C GLY A 123 -18.99 -65.84 16.33
N ASP A 124 -18.81 -66.34 15.11
CA ASP A 124 -18.06 -65.63 14.06
C ASP A 124 -18.75 -64.33 13.62
N ARG A 125 -20.10 -64.30 13.54
CA ARG A 125 -20.85 -63.05 13.27
C ARG A 125 -20.60 -61.99 14.34
N LEU A 126 -20.61 -62.37 15.62
CA LEU A 126 -20.30 -61.47 16.74
C LEU A 126 -18.84 -60.98 16.67
N ARG A 127 -17.89 -61.89 16.43
CA ARG A 127 -16.47 -61.58 16.25
C ARG A 127 -16.22 -60.62 15.09
N GLN A 128 -16.90 -60.81 13.94
CA GLN A 128 -16.83 -59.93 12.79
C GLN A 128 -17.51 -58.56 13.04
N ALA A 129 -18.58 -58.50 13.82
CA ALA A 129 -19.19 -57.23 14.25
C ALA A 129 -18.21 -56.43 15.13
N PHE A 130 -17.61 -57.06 16.15
CA PHE A 130 -16.58 -56.45 16.99
C PHE A 130 -15.36 -55.97 16.18
N ILE A 131 -14.86 -56.78 15.24
CA ILE A 131 -13.73 -56.39 14.38
C ILE A 131 -14.10 -55.18 13.51
N ARG A 132 -15.31 -55.11 12.95
CA ARG A 132 -15.78 -53.93 12.19
C ARG A 132 -15.85 -52.68 13.06
N MET A 133 -16.46 -52.77 14.25
CA MET A 133 -16.52 -51.67 15.22
C MET A 133 -15.13 -51.19 15.63
N ARG A 134 -14.21 -52.11 15.98
CA ARG A 134 -12.82 -51.79 16.35
C ARG A 134 -12.06 -51.14 15.19
N ARG A 135 -12.25 -51.60 13.94
CA ARG A 135 -11.66 -50.96 12.74
C ARG A 135 -12.17 -49.53 12.57
N ALA A 136 -13.47 -49.29 12.69
CA ALA A 136 -14.05 -47.95 12.59
C ALA A 136 -13.50 -47.01 13.69
N ALA A 137 -13.46 -47.47 14.95
CA ALA A 137 -12.87 -46.72 16.06
C ALA A 137 -11.39 -46.35 15.81
N ILE A 138 -10.58 -47.29 15.30
CA ILE A 138 -9.17 -47.04 14.96
C ILE A 138 -9.04 -46.00 13.82
N VAL A 139 -9.91 -46.02 12.81
CA VAL A 139 -9.92 -45.01 11.73
C VAL A 139 -10.25 -43.62 12.27
N ILE A 140 -11.27 -43.50 13.13
CA ILE A 140 -11.65 -42.24 13.78
C ILE A 140 -10.50 -41.73 14.67
N GLN A 141 -9.92 -42.57 15.52
CA GLN A 141 -8.78 -42.22 16.38
C GLN A 141 -7.55 -41.79 15.57
N ARG A 142 -7.21 -42.49 14.48
CA ARG A 142 -6.11 -42.10 13.58
C ARG A 142 -6.36 -40.74 12.95
N ARG A 143 -7.58 -40.49 12.42
CA ARG A 143 -7.96 -39.21 11.83
C ARG A 143 -7.92 -38.07 12.86
N TRP A 144 -8.41 -38.28 14.08
CA TRP A 144 -8.36 -37.29 15.15
C TRP A 144 -6.91 -36.96 15.57
N ARG A 145 -6.05 -37.98 15.75
CA ARG A 145 -4.62 -37.77 16.06
C ARG A 145 -3.91 -36.98 14.96
N ALA A 146 -4.17 -37.32 13.69
CA ALA A 146 -3.59 -36.61 12.54
C ALA A 146 -4.06 -35.15 12.46
N ILE A 147 -5.35 -34.87 12.69
CA ILE A 147 -5.89 -33.49 12.72
C ILE A 147 -5.27 -32.70 13.87
N THR A 148 -5.13 -33.30 15.05
CA THR A 148 -4.55 -32.63 16.24
C THR A 148 -3.07 -32.30 16.01
N ALA A 149 -2.29 -33.24 15.48
CA ALA A 149 -0.88 -33.00 15.12
C ALA A 149 -0.75 -31.93 14.02
N MET A 150 -1.63 -31.93 13.01
CA MET A 150 -1.65 -30.92 11.95
C MET A 150 -1.98 -29.51 12.49
N ARG A 151 -2.90 -29.39 13.46
CA ARG A 151 -3.21 -28.12 14.13
C ARG A 151 -1.97 -27.55 14.84
N VAL A 152 -1.32 -28.34 15.69
CA VAL A 152 -0.10 -27.92 16.41
C VAL A 152 1.03 -27.55 15.45
N TYR A 153 1.20 -28.30 14.36
CA TYR A 153 2.19 -27.96 13.33
C TYR A 153 1.84 -26.65 12.59
N ARG A 154 0.57 -26.45 12.22
CA ARG A 154 0.08 -25.24 11.56
C ARG A 154 0.28 -24.00 12.44
N GLU A 155 -0.03 -24.11 13.72
CA GLU A 155 0.15 -23.04 14.72
C GLU A 155 1.63 -22.61 14.83
N ARG A 156 2.54 -23.57 15.03
CA ARG A 156 4.00 -23.31 15.03
C ARG A 156 4.48 -22.69 13.72
N MET A 157 3.95 -23.12 12.58
CA MET A 157 4.29 -22.53 11.27
C MET A 157 3.77 -21.09 11.13
N LEU A 158 2.62 -20.74 11.73
CA LEU A 158 2.10 -19.36 11.73
C LEU A 158 2.95 -18.46 12.62
N GLN A 159 3.24 -18.89 13.86
CA GLN A 159 4.15 -18.20 14.79
C GLN A 159 5.51 -17.92 14.14
N LEU A 160 6.09 -18.90 13.42
CA LEU A 160 7.36 -18.74 12.70
C LEU A 160 7.26 -17.72 11.55
N LYS A 161 6.13 -17.70 10.82
CA LYS A 161 5.89 -16.72 9.74
C LYS A 161 5.71 -15.31 10.29
N GLU A 162 4.98 -15.14 11.39
CA GLU A 162 4.77 -13.87 12.07
C GLU A 162 6.09 -13.31 12.61
N ALA A 163 6.91 -14.16 13.25
CA ALA A 163 8.26 -13.80 13.68
C ALA A 163 9.17 -13.41 12.50
N ALA A 164 9.14 -14.16 11.39
CA ALA A 164 9.91 -13.84 10.19
C ALA A 164 9.49 -12.51 9.54
N LEU A 165 8.17 -12.24 9.47
CA LEU A 165 7.64 -10.96 9.00
C LEU A 165 8.03 -9.81 9.93
N LEU A 166 7.94 -9.98 11.25
CA LEU A 166 8.37 -8.98 12.23
C LEU A 166 9.87 -8.66 12.08
N VAL A 167 10.72 -9.66 11.93
CA VAL A 167 12.16 -9.46 11.67
C VAL A 167 12.38 -8.74 10.33
N PHE A 168 11.67 -9.12 9.27
CA PHE A 168 11.77 -8.44 7.96
C PHE A 168 11.36 -6.96 8.06
N PHE A 169 10.20 -6.65 8.64
CA PHE A 169 9.70 -5.28 8.77
C PHE A 169 10.57 -4.42 9.70
N THR A 170 11.05 -4.96 10.82
CA THR A 170 11.95 -4.23 11.74
C THR A 170 13.32 -3.97 11.12
N LYS A 171 13.95 -4.95 10.47
CA LYS A 171 15.22 -4.75 9.73
C LYS A 171 15.05 -3.75 8.58
N ARG A 172 13.97 -3.83 7.81
CA ARG A 172 13.65 -2.87 6.73
C ARG A 172 13.42 -1.46 7.28
N ARG A 173 12.69 -1.30 8.39
CA ARG A 173 12.48 -0.01 9.06
C ARG A 173 13.79 0.58 9.58
N ALA A 174 14.65 -0.24 10.20
CA ALA A 174 15.97 0.20 10.67
C ALA A 174 16.86 0.67 9.52
N ALA A 175 16.88 -0.06 8.38
CA ALA A 175 17.62 0.35 7.20
C ALA A 175 17.11 1.66 6.59
N ILE A 176 15.79 1.87 6.52
CA ILE A 176 15.18 3.12 6.06
C ILE A 176 15.52 4.29 7.00
N LEU A 177 15.49 4.07 8.32
CA LEU A 177 15.85 5.09 9.30
C LEU A 177 17.35 5.46 9.19
N LYS A 178 18.24 4.47 9.08
CA LYS A 178 19.68 4.73 8.84
C LYS A 178 19.92 5.51 7.54
N MET A 179 19.28 5.11 6.43
CA MET A 179 19.38 5.82 5.16
C MET A 179 18.94 7.28 5.26
N ARG A 180 17.92 7.59 6.07
CA ARG A 180 17.50 8.96 6.38
C ARG A 180 18.52 9.72 7.23
N THR A 181 19.04 9.14 8.31
CA THR A 181 20.07 9.81 9.13
C THR A 181 21.35 10.07 8.35
N ASP A 182 21.78 9.11 7.52
CA ASP A 182 22.99 9.24 6.70
C ASP A 182 22.81 10.32 5.63
N ARG A 183 21.61 10.42 5.01
CA ARG A 183 21.23 11.51 4.10
C ARG A 183 21.23 12.87 4.80
N ASP A 184 20.65 12.97 5.99
CA ASP A 184 20.58 14.24 6.73
C ASP A 184 21.96 14.70 7.20
N ASN A 185 22.82 13.77 7.63
CA ASN A 185 24.21 14.04 7.97
C ASN A 185 25.00 14.54 6.74
N PHE A 186 24.83 13.91 5.58
CA PHE A 186 25.40 14.40 4.32
C PHE A 186 24.89 15.80 3.95
N LEU A 187 23.58 16.09 4.10
CA LEU A 187 23.01 17.41 3.80
C LEU A 187 23.50 18.50 4.78
N ARG A 188 23.67 18.18 6.07
CA ARG A 188 24.30 19.07 7.06
C ARG A 188 25.75 19.38 6.68
N MET A 189 26.54 18.36 6.36
CA MET A 189 27.94 18.54 5.97
C MET A 189 28.09 19.30 4.64
N LYS A 190 27.22 19.03 3.65
CA LYS A 190 27.17 19.77 2.38
C LYS A 190 26.78 21.23 2.57
N SER A 191 25.78 21.52 3.41
CA SER A 191 25.36 22.91 3.68
C SER A 191 26.41 23.69 4.48
N ALA A 192 27.08 23.06 5.45
CA ALA A 192 28.23 23.64 6.14
C ALA A 192 29.40 23.94 5.18
N ALA A 193 29.76 23.01 4.30
CA ALA A 193 30.80 23.23 3.29
C ALA A 193 30.44 24.39 2.33
N ILE A 194 29.20 24.46 1.85
CA ILE A 194 28.71 25.57 1.01
C ILE A 194 28.71 26.90 1.78
N PHE A 195 28.39 26.89 3.08
CA PHE A 195 28.46 28.09 3.93
C PHE A 195 29.90 28.59 4.06
N ILE A 196 30.85 27.71 4.37
CA ILE A 196 32.29 28.03 4.45
C ILE A 196 32.79 28.60 3.11
N GLN A 197 32.47 27.93 1.98
CA GLN A 197 32.83 28.42 0.64
C GLN A 197 32.21 29.78 0.31
N ARG A 198 30.98 30.05 0.74
CA ARG A 198 30.31 31.37 0.58
C ARG A 198 30.86 32.44 1.53
N ALA A 199 31.45 32.05 2.66
CA ALA A 199 32.11 32.97 3.58
C ALA A 199 33.50 33.36 3.06
N THR A 200 34.32 32.38 2.65
CA THR A 200 35.66 32.64 2.11
C THR A 200 35.62 33.43 0.81
N ARG A 201 34.73 33.07 -0.15
CA ARG A 201 34.57 33.84 -1.40
C ARG A 201 34.13 35.29 -1.14
N ARG A 202 33.25 35.53 -0.16
CA ARG A 202 32.87 36.91 0.22
C ARG A 202 34.02 37.67 0.86
N ARG A 203 34.82 37.02 1.74
CA ARG A 203 36.01 37.64 2.34
C ARG A 203 37.05 38.03 1.29
N LEU A 204 37.29 37.17 0.29
CA LEU A 204 38.20 37.47 -0.82
C LEU A 204 37.69 38.64 -1.67
N ALA A 205 36.42 38.62 -2.10
CA ALA A 205 35.84 39.73 -2.87
C ALA A 205 35.87 41.08 -2.13
N ILE A 206 35.69 41.09 -0.80
CA ILE A 206 35.85 42.29 0.03
C ILE A 206 37.32 42.74 0.04
N GLN A 207 38.28 41.81 0.18
CA GLN A 207 39.70 42.13 0.12
C GLN A 207 40.12 42.70 -1.24
N ASP A 208 39.66 42.12 -2.34
CA ASP A 208 39.92 42.60 -3.70
C ASP A 208 39.33 43.99 -3.95
N ASN A 209 38.07 44.23 -3.52
CA ASN A 209 37.44 45.55 -3.58
C ASN A 209 38.21 46.59 -2.76
N ASN A 210 38.59 46.27 -1.52
CA ASN A 210 39.35 47.18 -0.66
C ASN A 210 40.71 47.55 -1.27
N LEU A 211 41.41 46.58 -1.89
CA LEU A 211 42.65 46.84 -2.63
C LEU A 211 42.40 47.74 -3.85
N GLN A 212 41.28 47.56 -4.54
CA GLN A 212 40.88 48.40 -5.67
C GLN A 212 40.54 49.84 -5.23
N GLU A 213 39.86 50.03 -4.10
CA GLU A 213 39.59 51.37 -3.52
C GLU A 213 40.89 52.08 -3.13
N ILE A 214 41.82 51.40 -2.45
CA ILE A 214 43.14 51.97 -2.09
C ILE A 214 43.91 52.38 -3.35
N ALA A 215 43.90 51.56 -4.40
CA ALA A 215 44.54 51.89 -5.68
C ALA A 215 43.87 53.09 -6.39
N GLN A 216 42.54 53.22 -6.31
CA GLN A 216 41.81 54.38 -6.82
C GLN A 216 42.13 55.66 -6.03
N GLN A 217 42.19 55.59 -4.70
CA GLN A 217 42.55 56.71 -3.83
C GLN A 217 43.96 57.22 -4.14
N GLN A 218 44.97 56.33 -4.19
CA GLN A 218 46.34 56.70 -4.55
C GLN A 218 46.43 57.30 -5.97
N ARG A 219 45.71 56.72 -6.95
CA ARG A 219 45.64 57.26 -8.32
C ARG A 219 45.02 58.66 -8.37
N SER A 220 43.94 58.90 -7.62
CA SER A 220 43.28 60.21 -7.58
C SER A 220 44.16 61.27 -6.91
N TYR A 221 44.84 60.93 -5.80
CA TYR A 221 45.81 61.80 -5.13
C TYR A 221 46.98 62.17 -6.06
N TYR A 222 47.56 61.18 -6.75
CA TYR A 222 48.61 61.45 -7.75
C TYR A 222 48.11 62.31 -8.92
N GLN A 223 46.87 62.12 -9.37
CA GLN A 223 46.26 62.97 -10.40
C GLN A 223 46.07 64.42 -9.92
N GLN A 224 45.63 64.64 -8.68
CA GLN A 224 45.53 65.97 -8.08
C GLN A 224 46.90 66.65 -7.93
N LEU A 225 47.90 65.93 -7.43
CA LEU A 225 49.29 66.41 -7.30
C LEU A 225 49.90 66.75 -8.67
N ARG A 226 49.65 65.93 -9.69
CA ARG A 226 50.05 66.20 -11.08
C ARG A 226 49.33 67.42 -11.66
N ALA A 227 48.02 67.57 -11.42
CA ALA A 227 47.25 68.71 -11.91
C ALA A 227 47.69 70.04 -11.28
N THR A 228 47.86 70.08 -9.96
CA THR A 228 48.37 71.26 -9.24
C THR A 228 49.80 71.61 -9.67
N THR A 229 50.68 70.61 -9.84
CA THR A 229 52.03 70.82 -10.39
C THR A 229 51.99 71.39 -11.82
N ILE A 230 51.12 70.89 -12.69
CA ILE A 230 50.95 71.42 -14.06
C ILE A 230 50.39 72.84 -14.04
N LEU A 231 49.45 73.16 -13.13
CA LEU A 231 48.93 74.52 -12.96
C LEU A 231 50.02 75.49 -12.48
N LEU A 232 50.84 75.09 -11.51
CA LEU A 232 51.98 75.87 -11.02
C LEU A 232 53.00 76.11 -12.14
N GLN A 233 53.36 75.08 -12.90
CA GLN A 233 54.23 75.20 -14.07
C GLN A 233 53.65 76.12 -15.15
N ARG A 234 52.34 76.01 -15.46
CA ARG A 234 51.63 76.89 -16.40
C ARG A 234 51.67 78.35 -15.93
N ARG A 235 51.38 78.61 -14.65
CA ARG A 235 51.41 79.95 -14.04
C ARG A 235 52.83 80.53 -14.04
N TRP A 236 53.85 79.75 -13.69
CA TRP A 236 55.24 80.19 -13.74
C TRP A 236 55.71 80.51 -15.17
N ARG A 237 55.35 79.66 -16.15
CA ARG A 237 55.61 79.93 -17.58
C ARG A 237 54.92 81.21 -18.03
N SER A 238 53.64 81.43 -17.67
CA SER A 238 52.91 82.66 -18.03
C SER A 238 53.53 83.90 -17.38
N LEU A 239 53.93 83.83 -16.11
CA LEU A 239 54.59 84.94 -15.39
C LEU A 239 55.96 85.29 -16.00
N ARG A 240 56.74 84.30 -16.46
CA ARG A 240 58.01 84.57 -17.18
C ARG A 240 57.78 85.24 -18.53
N VAL A 241 56.77 84.82 -19.29
CA VAL A 241 56.37 85.47 -20.55
C VAL A 241 55.85 86.88 -20.28
N GLN A 242 55.03 87.08 -19.24
CA GLN A 242 54.52 88.39 -18.84
C GLN A 242 55.65 89.35 -18.46
N LYS A 243 56.63 88.92 -17.64
CA LYS A 243 57.82 89.74 -17.31
C LYS A 243 58.62 90.13 -18.56
N LYS A 244 58.88 89.19 -19.49
CA LYS A 244 59.53 89.51 -20.78
C LYS A 244 58.72 90.51 -21.61
N ASN A 245 57.40 90.35 -21.69
CA ASN A 245 56.52 91.22 -22.47
C ASN A 245 56.39 92.63 -21.87
N VAL A 246 56.39 92.76 -20.54
CA VAL A 246 56.43 94.07 -19.86
C VAL A 246 57.75 94.79 -20.13
N ALA A 247 58.89 94.10 -20.02
CA ALA A 247 60.20 94.68 -20.37
C ALA A 247 60.26 95.11 -21.85
N ARG A 248 59.76 94.28 -22.78
CA ARG A 248 59.68 94.62 -24.21
C ARG A 248 58.77 95.82 -24.47
N ARG A 249 57.61 95.92 -23.81
CA ARG A 249 56.72 97.10 -23.90
C ARG A 249 57.39 98.37 -23.38
N GLY A 250 58.11 98.30 -22.26
CA GLY A 250 58.87 99.44 -21.73
C GLY A 250 59.96 99.93 -22.67
N GLN A 251 60.70 99.01 -23.32
CA GLN A 251 61.71 99.38 -24.32
C GLN A 251 61.09 99.92 -25.61
N GLN A 252 59.98 99.34 -26.08
CA GLN A 252 59.24 99.83 -27.24
C GLN A 252 58.74 101.26 -27.01
N ALA A 253 58.11 101.53 -25.87
CA ALA A 253 57.63 102.87 -25.50
C ALA A 253 58.77 103.89 -25.36
N ARG A 254 59.99 103.47 -24.98
CA ARG A 254 61.18 104.35 -25.00
C ARG A 254 61.59 104.72 -26.43
N ILE A 255 61.60 103.77 -27.36
CA ILE A 255 61.93 104.00 -28.77
C ILE A 255 60.87 104.91 -29.41
N GLU A 256 59.59 104.67 -29.15
CA GLU A 256 58.48 105.48 -29.65
C GLU A 256 58.52 106.92 -29.09
N ASN A 257 58.75 107.10 -27.79
CA ASN A 257 58.93 108.44 -27.22
C ASN A 257 60.17 109.16 -27.77
N ALA A 258 61.30 108.46 -27.96
CA ALA A 258 62.50 109.03 -28.58
C ALA A 258 62.22 109.46 -30.03
N ALA A 259 61.52 108.63 -30.82
CA ALA A 259 61.10 108.97 -32.18
C ALA A 259 60.16 110.19 -32.19
N VAL A 260 59.20 110.27 -31.27
CA VAL A 260 58.31 111.44 -31.12
C VAL A 260 59.09 112.71 -30.75
N ILE A 261 60.08 112.62 -29.86
CA ILE A 261 60.96 113.75 -29.49
C ILE A 261 61.79 114.21 -30.70
N ILE A 262 62.39 113.30 -31.45
CA ILE A 262 63.16 113.59 -32.67
C ILE A 262 62.26 114.23 -33.73
N GLN A 263 61.07 113.68 -33.98
CA GLN A 263 60.09 114.23 -34.92
C GLN A 263 59.60 115.63 -34.50
N ARG A 264 59.35 115.87 -33.21
CA ARG A 264 58.98 117.20 -32.69
C ARG A 264 60.11 118.20 -32.92
N ARG A 265 61.36 117.83 -32.60
CA ARG A 265 62.54 118.68 -32.80
C ARG A 265 62.77 118.99 -34.28
N TRP A 266 62.68 118.00 -35.16
CA TRP A 266 62.80 118.18 -36.61
C TRP A 266 61.69 119.08 -37.17
N ARG A 267 60.42 118.89 -36.77
CA ARG A 267 59.30 119.77 -37.17
C ARG A 267 59.53 121.21 -36.73
N ALA A 268 60.06 121.44 -35.52
CA ALA A 268 60.40 122.78 -35.04
C ALA A 268 61.55 123.42 -35.84
N SER A 269 62.61 122.67 -36.17
CA SER A 269 63.70 123.16 -37.02
C SER A 269 63.24 123.47 -38.45
N ALA A 270 62.34 122.66 -39.03
CA ALA A 270 61.75 122.90 -40.34
C ALA A 270 60.83 124.13 -40.36
N LEU A 271 60.14 124.43 -39.25
CA LEU A 271 59.38 125.66 -39.08
C LEU A 271 60.32 126.88 -39.01
N MET A 272 61.38 126.83 -38.19
CA MET A 272 62.33 127.95 -38.07
C MET A 272 63.04 128.28 -39.40
N GLU A 273 63.37 127.31 -40.25
CA GLU A 273 63.97 127.63 -41.56
C GLU A 273 62.94 128.19 -42.57
N ARG A 274 61.64 127.88 -42.42
CA ARG A 274 60.55 128.60 -43.11
C ARG A 274 60.46 130.05 -42.64
N ASP A 275 60.46 130.29 -41.32
CA ASP A 275 60.38 131.65 -40.77
C ASP A 275 61.62 132.48 -41.16
N ARG A 276 62.81 131.84 -41.16
CA ARG A 276 64.09 132.44 -41.58
C ARG A 276 64.14 132.76 -43.08
N THR A 277 63.53 131.93 -43.94
CA THR A 277 63.43 132.25 -45.39
C THR A 277 62.39 133.33 -45.65
N ALA A 278 61.25 133.34 -44.96
CA ALA A 278 60.31 134.47 -44.98
C ALA A 278 60.96 135.79 -44.54
N PHE A 279 61.74 135.79 -43.45
CA PHE A 279 62.49 136.96 -42.98
C PHE A 279 63.56 137.45 -43.98
N LYS A 280 64.30 136.53 -44.62
CA LYS A 280 65.25 136.87 -45.70
C LYS A 280 64.53 137.59 -46.86
N ASN A 281 63.38 137.08 -47.29
CA ASN A 281 62.60 137.64 -48.39
C ASN A 281 61.98 139.01 -48.03
N LEU A 282 61.54 139.20 -46.78
CA LEU A 282 61.09 140.49 -46.29
C LEU A 282 62.25 141.52 -46.31
N LYS A 283 63.45 141.10 -45.88
CA LYS A 283 64.65 141.95 -45.84
C LYS A 283 65.13 142.37 -47.23
N THR A 284 65.05 141.51 -48.24
CA THR A 284 65.39 141.88 -49.62
C THR A 284 64.36 142.82 -50.23
N ALA A 285 63.06 142.60 -50.01
CA ALA A 285 62.00 143.50 -50.46
C ALA A 285 62.15 144.92 -49.90
N VAL A 286 62.41 145.06 -48.60
CA VAL A 286 62.66 146.36 -47.93
C VAL A 286 63.89 147.06 -48.53
N LYS A 287 64.96 146.34 -48.87
CA LYS A 287 66.17 146.92 -49.48
C LYS A 287 65.87 147.53 -50.86
N VAL A 288 65.19 146.78 -51.73
CA VAL A 288 64.80 147.24 -53.09
C VAL A 288 63.91 148.50 -53.04
N ILE A 289 62.97 148.55 -52.10
CA ILE A 289 62.13 149.75 -51.88
C ILE A 289 62.97 150.94 -51.41
N SER A 290 63.94 150.73 -50.51
CA SER A 290 64.82 151.79 -50.00
C SER A 290 65.78 152.37 -51.04
N GLU A 291 66.16 151.57 -52.04
CA GLU A 291 67.06 151.98 -53.13
C GLU A 291 66.28 152.77 -54.19
N ARG A 292 65.08 152.30 -54.59
CA ARG A 292 64.23 153.00 -55.56
C ARG A 292 63.72 154.37 -55.07
N ARG A 293 63.68 154.62 -53.76
CA ARG A 293 63.35 155.95 -53.20
C ARG A 293 64.53 156.93 -53.23
N ARG A 294 65.77 156.46 -53.30
CA ARG A 294 66.98 157.29 -53.07
C ARG A 294 67.52 157.99 -54.33
N SER A 295 66.92 157.74 -55.50
CA SER A 295 67.37 158.28 -56.80
C SER A 295 66.61 159.53 -57.27
N ASN A 296 65.79 160.17 -56.42
CA ASN A 296 64.66 160.99 -56.90
C ASN A 296 64.61 162.44 -56.35
N GLU A 297 65.68 162.97 -55.77
CA GLU A 297 65.63 164.19 -54.92
C GLU A 297 66.74 165.24 -55.17
N ARG A 298 67.45 165.27 -56.32
CA ARG A 298 68.47 166.32 -56.61
C ARG A 298 68.60 166.75 -58.09
N LEU A 299 67.75 167.69 -58.49
CA LEU A 299 67.89 168.69 -59.59
C LEU A 299 68.02 168.13 -61.03
N ASP A 300 67.48 168.72 -62.11
CA ASP A 300 67.28 170.12 -62.54
C ASP A 300 66.72 171.20 -61.60
N LEU A 301 67.10 172.44 -61.91
CA LEU A 301 66.63 173.69 -61.29
C LEU A 301 65.32 174.23 -61.92
N ASP A 302 64.83 175.33 -61.32
CA ASP A 302 63.91 176.32 -61.89
C ASP A 302 62.41 175.96 -62.00
N LEU A 303 61.62 176.96 -62.41
CA LEU A 303 60.24 177.17 -61.93
C LEU A 303 59.11 176.79 -62.91
N PHE A 304 58.15 176.01 -62.38
CA PHE A 304 56.68 176.10 -62.57
C PHE A 304 56.03 176.00 -63.98
N ASN A 305 54.92 175.22 -64.01
CA ASN A 305 53.75 175.32 -64.92
C ASN A 305 53.97 174.95 -66.41
N LEU A 306 53.04 174.31 -67.14
CA LEU A 306 51.62 173.94 -66.94
C LEU A 306 51.36 172.46 -67.35
N GLY A 307 50.23 171.86 -66.92
CA GLY A 307 49.66 170.67 -67.60
C GLY A 307 48.92 169.67 -66.72
N LEU A 308 47.62 169.86 -66.48
CA LEU A 308 46.73 168.82 -65.92
C LEU A 308 46.31 167.80 -67.01
N PRO A 309 45.93 166.56 -66.65
CA PRO A 309 44.52 166.30 -66.29
C PRO A 309 44.33 165.36 -65.08
N ALA A 310 43.06 165.18 -64.68
CA ALA A 310 42.63 164.39 -63.52
C ALA A 310 41.69 163.22 -63.93
N ASP A 311 40.89 162.74 -62.97
CA ASP A 311 39.85 161.69 -63.05
C ASP A 311 40.32 160.21 -63.00
N LEU A 312 39.64 159.29 -62.28
CA LEU A 312 38.50 159.42 -61.35
C LEU A 312 38.43 158.26 -60.31
N LEU A 313 37.65 158.43 -59.23
CA LEU A 313 37.43 157.42 -58.18
C LEU A 313 36.31 156.42 -58.51
N ARG A 314 36.41 155.16 -58.00
CA ARG A 314 35.28 154.36 -57.45
C ARG A 314 35.70 153.05 -56.73
N LYS A 315 35.09 152.83 -55.54
CA LYS A 315 34.27 151.67 -55.04
C LYS A 315 34.65 150.22 -55.46
N THR A 316 34.49 149.14 -54.68
CA THR A 316 33.65 148.72 -53.52
C THR A 316 34.48 147.85 -52.53
N GLN A 317 34.26 147.75 -51.19
CA GLN A 317 33.16 147.19 -50.35
C GLN A 317 33.04 145.62 -50.36
N PRO A 318 32.61 144.94 -49.26
CA PRO A 318 33.02 143.56 -48.92
C PRO A 318 31.89 142.50 -48.81
N ILE A 319 32.25 141.21 -48.52
CA ILE A 319 31.50 140.12 -47.81
C ILE A 319 32.36 138.82 -47.88
N ALA A 320 32.42 137.79 -46.99
CA ALA A 320 31.89 137.41 -45.66
C ALA A 320 31.07 136.09 -45.63
N ILE A 321 31.05 135.36 -44.48
CA ILE A 321 30.12 134.25 -44.10
C ILE A 321 30.29 132.90 -44.90
N GLN A 322 30.09 131.66 -44.39
CA GLN A 322 30.09 131.00 -43.05
C GLN A 322 30.08 129.45 -43.21
N GLU A 323 30.53 128.71 -42.18
CA GLU A 323 29.98 127.40 -41.70
C GLU A 323 29.98 126.17 -42.69
N LYS A 324 29.57 124.92 -42.36
CA LYS A 324 28.88 124.31 -41.19
C LYS A 324 29.22 122.80 -41.02
N SER A 325 29.16 122.29 -39.77
CA SER A 325 28.70 120.97 -39.23
C SER A 325 28.67 119.66 -40.07
N THR A 326 28.61 118.42 -39.55
CA THR A 326 28.28 117.77 -38.24
C THR A 326 29.24 116.57 -38.00
N LYS A 327 29.50 115.98 -36.82
CA LYS A 327 28.79 115.61 -35.55
C LYS A 327 28.04 114.23 -35.54
N PRO A 328 27.95 113.52 -34.39
CA PRO A 328 27.86 112.03 -34.33
C PRO A 328 26.81 111.41 -33.35
N SER A 329 26.84 110.07 -33.17
CA SER A 329 26.38 109.26 -32.01
C SER A 329 27.25 107.98 -31.94
N ASP A 330 27.56 107.25 -30.85
CA ASP A 330 27.10 107.12 -29.44
C ASP A 330 25.98 106.06 -29.15
N ARG A 331 26.16 105.31 -28.04
CA ARG A 331 25.25 104.37 -27.31
C ARG A 331 24.88 103.00 -27.93
N VAL A 332 24.41 101.97 -27.18
CA VAL A 332 24.68 101.35 -25.83
C VAL A 332 23.55 100.32 -25.57
N ALA A 333 23.81 99.11 -25.06
CA ALA A 333 22.91 98.32 -24.16
C ALA A 333 23.37 96.85 -23.91
N SER A 334 22.82 96.27 -22.85
CA SER A 334 22.60 94.84 -22.53
C SER A 334 21.14 94.75 -21.98
N PRO A 335 20.53 93.60 -21.57
CA PRO A 335 21.08 92.27 -21.28
C PRO A 335 20.15 91.08 -21.72
N GLU A 336 20.23 89.96 -20.99
CA GLU A 336 19.27 88.81 -20.90
C GLU A 336 19.24 87.75 -22.03
N ARG A 337 18.49 86.63 -21.90
CA ARG A 337 18.61 85.46 -20.98
C ARG A 337 17.63 84.35 -21.45
N ILE A 338 17.89 83.06 -21.13
CA ILE A 338 16.95 81.90 -21.31
C ILE A 338 16.81 81.53 -22.83
N GLU A 339 16.50 80.32 -23.34
CA GLU A 339 15.87 79.08 -22.81
C GLU A 339 16.54 77.74 -23.27
N PHE A 340 15.79 76.63 -23.15
CA PHE A 340 16.16 75.21 -23.22
C PHE A 340 16.21 74.60 -24.64
N GLY A 341 16.78 73.38 -24.73
CA GLY A 341 16.55 72.40 -25.80
C GLY A 341 17.84 71.78 -26.36
N ASP A 342 17.88 70.51 -26.79
CA ASP A 342 16.97 69.38 -26.52
C ASP A 342 17.71 68.06 -26.87
N SER A 343 17.33 66.91 -26.29
CA SER A 343 17.86 65.59 -26.69
C SER A 343 17.07 64.40 -26.11
N ALA A 344 16.19 63.82 -26.92
CA ALA A 344 15.60 62.50 -26.67
C ALA A 344 16.46 61.38 -27.28
N ILE A 345 16.32 60.13 -26.79
CA ILE A 345 15.96 58.94 -27.59
C ILE A 345 15.85 57.67 -26.71
N VAL A 346 14.64 57.10 -26.69
CA VAL A 346 14.23 55.67 -26.65
C VAL A 346 15.00 54.63 -25.80
N GLY A 347 14.25 53.89 -24.96
CA GLY A 347 14.66 52.57 -24.43
C GLY A 347 13.60 51.91 -23.52
N HIS A 348 12.88 50.88 -24.00
CA HIS A 348 11.85 50.17 -23.22
C HIS A 348 12.44 49.12 -22.24
N THR A 349 11.80 48.89 -21.06
CA THR A 349 10.94 47.70 -20.81
C THR A 349 10.48 47.51 -19.34
N ASN A 350 9.16 47.45 -19.17
CA ASN A 350 8.37 46.44 -18.44
C ASN A 350 8.71 45.96 -16.99
N SER A 351 7.82 46.33 -16.06
CA SER A 351 6.92 45.39 -15.32
C SER A 351 7.29 44.76 -13.95
N THR A 352 6.56 45.23 -12.92
CA THR A 352 5.52 44.46 -12.18
C THR A 352 5.87 43.63 -10.91
N THR A 353 5.42 44.15 -9.75
CA THR A 353 4.94 43.52 -8.48
C THR A 353 5.71 42.35 -7.82
N VAL A 354 6.11 42.39 -6.53
CA VAL A 354 5.34 42.57 -5.26
C VAL A 354 4.43 41.39 -4.88
N THR A 355 4.75 40.69 -3.77
CA THR A 355 3.80 40.24 -2.71
C THR A 355 4.53 39.61 -1.49
N LYS A 356 3.81 39.33 -0.38
CA LYS A 356 4.37 39.16 0.98
C LYS A 356 3.44 38.34 1.92
N ALA A 357 3.86 37.15 2.35
CA ALA A 357 3.37 36.38 3.54
C ALA A 357 4.33 35.18 3.78
N SER A 358 4.68 34.67 4.97
CA SER A 358 4.28 34.82 6.39
C SER A 358 3.20 33.85 6.93
N ARG A 359 3.51 33.28 8.12
CA ARG A 359 2.71 32.43 9.06
C ARG A 359 2.60 30.90 8.83
N ARG A 360 3.21 30.18 9.79
CA ARG A 360 2.63 29.05 10.58
C ARG A 360 2.20 29.65 11.96
N PRO A 361 1.68 28.94 13.01
CA PRO A 361 1.57 27.47 13.19
C PRO A 361 0.25 26.95 13.87
N GLU A 362 0.14 25.61 14.03
CA GLU A 362 -0.72 24.81 14.96
C GLU A 362 -2.27 25.03 14.92
N ASP A 363 -3.17 24.28 15.56
CA ASP A 363 -3.08 23.02 16.33
C ASP A 363 -4.40 22.20 16.28
N SER A 364 -4.38 20.96 16.79
CA SER A 364 -5.50 20.21 17.41
C SER A 364 -6.63 19.64 16.52
N GLY A 365 -7.21 18.51 16.97
CA GLY A 365 -8.38 17.87 16.34
C GLY A 365 -8.45 16.35 16.58
N ALA A 366 -8.95 15.91 17.74
CA ALA A 366 -8.98 14.49 18.13
C ALA A 366 -10.36 14.03 18.63
N LEU A 367 -10.93 13.02 17.96
CA LEU A 367 -12.11 12.19 18.31
C LEU A 367 -12.07 10.95 17.40
N VAL A 368 -12.57 9.75 17.75
CA VAL A 368 -12.88 9.13 19.04
C VAL A 368 -12.87 7.59 18.82
N GLY A 369 -12.65 6.78 19.86
CA GLY A 369 -12.83 5.31 19.76
C GLY A 369 -12.02 4.52 20.79
N GLN A 370 -12.69 4.05 21.85
CA GLN A 370 -12.12 3.09 22.80
C GLN A 370 -12.32 1.64 22.32
N PRO A 371 -11.43 0.71 22.69
CA PRO A 371 -11.74 -0.71 22.73
C PRO A 371 -12.40 -1.08 24.07
N ASP A 372 -13.50 -1.82 24.02
CA ASP A 372 -14.13 -2.37 25.23
C ASP A 372 -13.20 -3.36 25.96
N SER A 373 -13.24 -3.35 27.29
CA SER A 373 -12.45 -4.24 28.15
C SER A 373 -13.32 -4.72 29.31
N THR A 374 -13.75 -5.98 29.25
CA THR A 374 -14.56 -6.62 30.31
C THR A 374 -13.95 -7.97 30.71
N GLU A 375 -13.04 -7.93 31.68
CA GLU A 375 -12.64 -9.12 32.44
C GLU A 375 -13.51 -9.29 33.69
N GLY A 376 -13.78 -10.55 34.06
CA GLY A 376 -13.91 -11.00 35.44
C GLY A 376 -15.04 -10.45 36.31
N ALA A 377 -16.12 -11.21 36.46
CA ALA A 377 -16.35 -12.00 37.69
C ALA A 377 -17.69 -12.77 37.63
N ASP A 378 -17.65 -14.06 37.95
CA ASP A 378 -18.38 -14.55 39.14
C ASP A 378 -17.76 -15.88 39.62
N SER A 379 -18.15 -16.37 40.80
CA SER A 379 -17.67 -17.64 41.37
C SER A 379 -18.72 -18.29 42.28
N GLY A 380 -19.28 -19.42 41.85
CA GLY A 380 -20.24 -20.26 42.58
C GLY A 380 -20.39 -21.63 41.93
#